data_AF-A0A0R2V4Y8-F1
#
_entry.id   AF-A0A0R2V4Y8-F1
#
_cell.length_a   1.000
_cell.length_b   1.000
_cell.length_c   1.000
_cell.angle_alpha   90.00
_cell.angle_beta   90.00
_cell.angle_gamma   90.00
#
_symmetry.space_group_name_H-M   'P 1'
#
loop_
_entity.id
_entity.type
_entity.pdbx_description
1 polymer ?
#
loop_
_entity_poly.entity_id
_entity_poly.type
_entity_poly.pdbx_seq_one_letter_code
_entity_poly.pdbx_strand_id
1 'polypeptide(L)'
;MSYGLSRLIKKLLPHRLFYRALLIVAVPIIVLQLVITIVFFDSLWIKTNKGMTRALVGEMKTFIVAYDNGKYNNNDLSGLFSIYLDLNVDYKKDEFFSKPQKNRWFSPIDRTLRRELKSNIGIDKYWFDTTSYKSLIHINIKHNDGYFEFFIPKDRVTSTSARMFALWITLPALLMITIAIIFLKNQTRPIVNLAKAAQKFGRGEDVDEYRPSGAMEIRQAGLEFDKMRKRIMRHLNQRSEMLSGISHDLRTPLTRLKLQLSFIKDKDLSKKMSLDIDEMEKMLNEYLQFTSSTYLEKDETFDISELIENIIDKYNNKNISKKLIPRVYISGR
;
A
#
# COMPACT_ATOMS: atom_id res chain seq x y z
N MET A 1 -27.57 3.13 14.64
CA MET A 1 -26.19 3.28 15.17
C MET A 1 -25.19 3.02 14.05
N SER A 2 -24.71 4.07 13.38
CA SER A 2 -23.66 3.97 12.36
C SER A 2 -22.35 4.39 13.01
N TYR A 3 -21.63 3.44 13.60
CA TYR A 3 -20.24 3.65 14.01
C TYR A 3 -19.36 3.60 12.75
N GLY A 4 -19.46 4.63 11.91
CA GLY A 4 -18.63 4.79 10.73
C GLY A 4 -17.40 5.62 11.04
N LEU A 5 -16.21 5.08 10.78
CA LEU A 5 -14.96 5.87 10.75
C LEU A 5 -15.19 7.21 10.02
N SER A 6 -14.65 8.29 10.59
CA SER A 6 -14.81 9.65 10.06
C SER A 6 -14.49 9.71 8.56
N ARG A 7 -15.21 10.54 7.80
CA ARG A 7 -15.04 10.72 6.34
C ARG A 7 -13.57 10.95 5.94
N LEU A 8 -12.78 11.58 6.81
CA LEU A 8 -11.36 11.83 6.62
C LEU A 8 -10.54 10.52 6.56
N ILE A 9 -10.81 9.56 7.43
CA ILE A 9 -10.06 8.28 7.46
C ILE A 9 -10.40 7.43 6.24
N LYS A 10 -11.65 7.45 5.77
CA LYS A 10 -12.05 6.75 4.53
C LYS A 10 -11.33 7.26 3.29
N LYS A 11 -10.94 8.54 3.25
CA LYS A 11 -10.20 9.14 2.14
C LYS A 11 -8.70 8.78 2.17
N LEU A 12 -8.16 8.52 3.36
CA LEU A 12 -6.78 8.09 3.54
C LEU A 12 -6.57 6.59 3.26
N LEU A 13 -7.61 5.78 3.44
CA LEU A 13 -7.52 4.34 3.27
C LEU A 13 -7.47 3.93 1.79
N PRO A 14 -6.52 3.06 1.41
CA PRO A 14 -6.41 2.56 0.04
C PRO A 14 -7.65 1.74 -0.32
N HIS A 15 -8.01 1.72 -1.61
CA HIS A 15 -9.25 1.08 -2.07
C HIS A 15 -9.06 -0.41 -2.36
N ARG A 16 -7.84 -0.86 -2.70
CA ARG A 16 -7.57 -2.28 -2.94
C ARG A 16 -7.52 -3.07 -1.63
N LEU A 17 -8.15 -4.24 -1.64
CA LEU A 17 -8.25 -5.14 -0.50
C LEU A 17 -6.88 -5.46 0.12
N PHE A 18 -5.86 -5.71 -0.72
CA PHE A 18 -4.48 -5.97 -0.26
C PHE A 18 -3.94 -4.86 0.65
N TYR A 19 -4.00 -3.60 0.23
CA TYR A 19 -3.44 -2.49 1.00
C TYR A 19 -4.27 -2.18 2.26
N ARG A 20 -5.58 -2.42 2.25
CA ARG A 20 -6.41 -2.31 3.46
C ARG A 20 -5.99 -3.35 4.50
N ALA A 21 -5.89 -4.62 4.08
CA ALA A 21 -5.49 -5.70 4.97
C ALA A 21 -4.05 -5.49 5.48
N LEU A 22 -3.15 -4.99 4.64
CA LEU A 22 -1.79 -4.63 5.03
C LEU A 22 -1.77 -3.56 6.12
N LEU A 23 -2.55 -2.49 5.99
CA LEU A 23 -2.62 -1.44 7.01
C LEU A 23 -3.18 -1.97 8.33
N ILE A 24 -4.22 -2.82 8.29
CA ILE A 24 -4.82 -3.41 9.50
C ILE A 24 -3.79 -4.21 10.29
N VAL A 25 -2.89 -4.94 9.63
CA VAL A 25 -1.86 -5.76 10.29
C VAL A 25 -0.61 -4.94 10.64
N ALA A 26 -0.13 -4.10 9.72
CA ALA A 26 1.13 -3.38 9.89
C ALA A 26 1.03 -2.24 10.90
N VAL A 27 -0.10 -1.53 10.98
CA VAL A 27 -0.24 -0.36 11.87
C VAL A 27 -0.07 -0.75 13.35
N PRO A 28 -0.77 -1.77 13.89
CA PRO A 28 -0.56 -2.19 15.27
C PRO A 28 0.88 -2.61 15.56
N ILE A 29 1.53 -3.31 14.63
CA ILE A 29 2.93 -3.74 14.75
C ILE A 29 3.85 -2.51 14.83
N ILE A 30 3.68 -1.53 13.94
CA ILE A 30 4.48 -0.31 13.92
C ILE A 30 4.26 0.52 15.20
N VAL A 31 3.01 0.66 15.64
CA VAL A 31 2.67 1.38 16.88
C VAL A 31 3.30 0.70 18.08
N LEU A 32 3.16 -0.63 18.20
CA LEU A 32 3.79 -1.40 19.25
C LEU A 32 5.31 -1.25 19.21
N GLN A 33 5.90 -1.29 18.02
CA GLN A 33 7.34 -1.13 17.85
C GLN A 33 7.82 0.26 18.28
N LEU A 34 7.09 1.31 17.94
CA LEU A 34 7.37 2.67 18.39
C LEU A 34 7.30 2.79 19.91
N VAL A 35 6.24 2.24 20.53
CA VAL A 35 6.07 2.24 21.98
C VAL A 35 7.21 1.48 22.66
N ILE A 36 7.53 0.28 22.21
CA ILE A 36 8.65 -0.52 22.71
C ILE A 36 9.94 0.28 22.57
N THR A 37 10.20 0.85 21.39
CA THR A 37 11.41 1.65 21.13
C THR A 37 11.52 2.80 22.12
N ILE A 38 10.48 3.60 22.32
CA ILE A 38 10.50 4.76 23.22
C ILE A 38 10.68 4.31 24.68
N VAL A 39 9.87 3.36 25.14
CA VAL A 39 9.86 2.91 26.54
C VAL A 39 11.15 2.20 26.92
N PHE A 40 11.62 1.27 26.08
CA PHE A 40 12.86 0.55 26.36
C PHE A 40 14.09 1.44 26.18
N PHE A 41 14.11 2.34 25.18
CA PHE A 41 15.21 3.28 25.03
C PHE A 41 15.35 4.15 26.28
N ASP A 42 14.26 4.73 26.81
CA ASP A 42 14.33 5.54 28.04
C ASP A 42 14.74 4.70 29.27
N SER A 43 14.13 3.52 29.43
CA SER A 43 14.35 2.65 30.60
C SER A 43 15.76 2.06 30.65
N LEU A 44 16.26 1.51 29.54
CA LEU A 44 17.59 0.90 29.47
C LEU A 44 18.69 1.97 29.47
N TRP A 45 18.51 3.07 28.72
CA TRP A 45 19.52 4.12 28.67
C TRP A 45 19.80 4.71 30.05
N ILE A 46 18.74 5.02 30.81
CA ILE A 46 18.89 5.57 32.16
C ILE A 46 19.53 4.54 33.09
N LYS A 47 19.15 3.25 33.02
CA LYS A 47 19.70 2.24 33.93
C LYS A 47 21.17 1.92 33.63
N THR A 48 21.54 1.78 32.36
CA THR A 48 22.89 1.39 31.95
C THR A 48 23.88 2.57 32.03
N ASN A 49 23.46 3.79 31.65
CA ASN A 49 24.37 4.93 31.59
C ASN A 49 24.42 5.78 32.87
N LYS A 50 23.49 5.55 33.83
CA LYS A 50 23.54 6.23 35.13
C LYS A 50 24.85 5.93 35.88
N GLY A 51 25.31 4.68 35.85
CA GLY A 51 26.59 4.29 36.46
C GLY A 51 27.78 5.04 35.84
N MET A 52 27.84 5.09 34.51
CA MET A 52 28.88 5.80 33.76
C MET A 52 28.88 7.29 34.05
N THR A 53 27.71 7.93 34.02
CA THR A 53 27.58 9.36 34.32
C THR A 53 27.96 9.66 35.78
N ARG A 54 27.59 8.78 36.71
CA ARG A 54 27.97 8.91 38.12
C ARG A 54 29.48 8.77 38.32
N ALA A 55 30.12 7.81 37.65
CA ALA A 55 31.56 7.63 37.70
C ALA A 55 32.28 8.89 37.19
N LEU A 56 31.88 9.40 36.02
CA LEU A 56 32.43 10.62 35.44
C LEU A 56 32.27 11.84 36.38
N VAL A 57 31.08 12.07 36.92
CA VAL A 57 30.87 13.18 37.87
C VAL A 57 31.69 12.98 39.14
N GLY A 58 31.86 11.73 39.58
CA GLY A 58 32.76 11.37 40.68
C GLY A 58 34.22 11.73 40.37
N GLU A 59 34.72 11.40 39.19
CA GLU A 59 36.08 11.75 38.73
C GLU A 59 36.27 13.28 38.68
N MET A 60 35.30 14.02 38.14
CA MET A 60 35.33 15.49 38.14
C MET A 60 35.40 16.05 39.56
N LYS A 61 34.62 15.50 40.49
CA LYS A 61 34.67 15.90 41.90
C LYS A 61 36.01 15.56 42.54
N THR A 62 36.58 14.39 42.24
CA THR A 62 37.90 13.99 42.71
C THR A 62 38.98 14.94 42.20
N PHE A 63 38.91 15.35 40.93
CA PHE A 63 39.82 16.35 40.37
C PHE A 63 39.74 17.67 41.15
N ILE A 64 38.53 18.20 41.36
CA ILE A 64 38.32 19.47 42.10
C ILE A 64 38.89 19.37 43.52
N VAL A 65 38.60 18.29 44.24
CA VAL A 65 39.11 18.08 45.61
C VAL A 65 40.64 17.90 45.64
N ALA A 66 41.21 17.21 44.65
CA ALA A 66 42.66 17.04 44.54
C ALA A 66 43.37 18.37 44.22
N TYR A 67 42.76 19.20 43.38
CA TYR A 67 43.21 20.56 43.08
C TYR A 67 43.21 21.44 44.34
N ASP A 68 42.12 21.41 45.11
CA ASP A 68 41.97 22.18 46.37
C ASP A 68 42.99 21.79 47.44
N ASN A 69 43.40 20.52 47.48
CA ASN A 69 44.38 20.04 48.46
C ASN A 69 45.80 20.58 48.22
N GLY A 70 46.09 21.16 47.05
CA GLY A 70 47.37 21.82 46.74
C GLY A 70 48.61 20.92 46.79
N LYS A 71 48.43 19.59 46.89
CA LYS A 71 49.53 18.60 46.99
C LYS A 71 50.19 18.29 45.65
N TYR A 72 49.55 18.63 44.55
CA TYR A 72 50.01 18.38 43.19
C TYR A 72 50.14 19.69 42.44
N ASN A 73 51.14 19.79 41.56
CA ASN A 73 51.19 20.88 40.59
C ASN A 73 49.99 20.77 39.65
N ASN A 74 49.31 21.89 39.39
CA ASN A 74 48.06 21.92 38.62
C ASN A 74 48.21 21.33 37.21
N ASN A 75 49.35 21.59 36.56
CA ASN A 75 49.64 21.05 35.22
C ASN A 75 49.83 19.52 35.26
N ASP A 76 50.46 19.01 36.30
CA ASP A 76 50.68 17.57 36.48
C ASP A 76 49.36 16.87 36.78
N LEU A 77 48.48 17.49 37.58
CA LEU A 77 47.16 16.96 37.90
C LEU A 77 46.26 16.88 36.65
N SER A 78 46.19 17.95 35.85
CA SER A 78 45.45 17.93 34.58
C SER A 78 46.03 16.91 33.59
N GLY A 79 47.36 16.75 33.56
CA GLY A 79 48.03 15.72 32.76
C GLY A 79 47.65 14.29 33.18
N LEU A 80 47.65 14.00 34.48
CA LEU A 80 47.27 12.67 35.00
C LEU A 80 45.82 12.31 34.65
N PHE A 81 44.89 13.24 34.82
CA PHE A 81 43.48 13.00 34.49
C PHE A 81 43.23 12.93 32.98
N SER A 82 43.98 13.68 32.17
CA SER A 82 43.93 13.57 30.72
C SER A 82 44.42 12.19 30.25
N ILE A 83 45.58 11.73 30.75
CA ILE A 83 46.23 10.47 30.31
C ILE A 83 45.48 9.23 30.79
N TYR A 84 45.09 9.19 32.07
CA TYR A 84 44.56 7.97 32.68
C TYR A 84 43.04 7.90 32.69
N LEU A 85 42.36 9.04 32.55
CA LEU A 85 40.91 9.14 32.68
C LEU A 85 40.24 9.80 31.47
N ASP A 86 40.96 10.15 30.40
CA ASP A 86 40.41 10.87 29.24
C ASP A 86 39.58 12.10 29.66
N LEU A 87 40.07 12.81 30.68
CA LEU A 87 39.38 13.92 31.29
C LEU A 87 40.24 15.17 31.12
N ASN A 88 39.99 15.90 30.04
CA ASN A 88 40.69 17.15 29.74
C ASN A 88 40.05 18.28 30.56
N VAL A 89 40.86 18.89 31.43
CA VAL A 89 40.43 19.98 32.31
C VAL A 89 41.32 21.19 32.10
N ASP A 90 40.69 22.34 31.92
CA ASP A 90 41.35 23.64 31.96
C ASP A 90 40.67 24.54 33.01
N TYR A 91 41.46 25.35 33.71
CA TYR A 91 40.94 26.33 34.67
C TYR A 91 40.93 27.71 34.03
N LYS A 92 39.74 28.29 33.88
CA LYS A 92 39.55 29.64 33.35
C LYS A 92 39.21 30.59 34.48
N LYS A 93 40.03 31.63 34.65
CA LYS A 93 39.80 32.73 35.60
C LYS A 93 39.09 33.88 34.86
N ASP A 94 38.07 34.48 35.50
CA ASP A 94 37.41 35.72 35.05
C ASP A 94 36.70 35.70 33.68
N GLU A 95 36.39 34.52 33.12
CA GLU A 95 35.50 34.41 31.94
C GLU A 95 34.03 34.21 32.36
N PHE A 96 33.10 34.72 31.55
CA PHE A 96 31.66 34.60 31.80
C PHE A 96 31.22 33.13 31.91
N PHE A 97 30.94 32.70 33.15
CA PHE A 97 30.49 31.35 33.48
C PHE A 97 29.17 30.94 32.77
N SER A 98 28.34 31.90 32.35
CA SER A 98 26.97 31.67 31.91
C SER A 98 26.79 31.77 30.39
N LYS A 99 26.70 30.62 29.73
CA LYS A 99 25.98 30.47 28.44
C LYS A 99 24.54 30.01 28.72
N PRO A 100 23.52 30.50 28.00
CA PRO A 100 22.14 30.04 28.20
C PRO A 100 22.04 28.54 27.95
N GLN A 101 21.63 27.78 28.97
CA GLN A 101 21.48 26.33 28.85
C GLN A 101 20.23 26.01 28.03
N LYS A 102 20.39 25.33 26.89
CA LYS A 102 19.24 24.81 26.14
C LYS A 102 18.58 23.69 26.94
N ASN A 103 17.33 23.89 27.35
CA ASN A 103 16.58 22.94 28.15
C ASN A 103 16.06 21.77 27.31
N ARG A 104 16.88 20.73 27.13
CA ARG A 104 16.49 19.48 26.44
C ARG A 104 15.97 18.42 27.42
N TRP A 105 14.76 18.63 27.93
CA TRP A 105 14.15 17.75 28.94
C TRP A 105 13.95 16.31 28.46
N PHE A 106 13.82 16.09 27.15
CA PHE A 106 13.66 14.76 26.55
C PHE A 106 14.97 14.03 26.23
N SER A 107 16.14 14.67 26.36
CA SER A 107 17.43 14.02 26.09
C SER A 107 17.83 13.12 27.27
N PRO A 108 17.98 11.80 27.10
CA PRO A 108 18.34 10.91 28.20
C PRO A 108 19.74 11.18 28.79
N ILE A 109 20.68 11.66 27.96
CA ILE A 109 22.02 12.09 28.40
C ILE A 109 21.88 13.31 29.31
N ASP A 110 21.19 14.35 28.84
CA ASP A 110 21.01 15.59 29.57
C ASP A 110 20.24 15.36 30.88
N ARG A 111 19.23 14.48 30.88
CA ARG A 111 18.49 14.10 32.09
C ARG A 111 19.41 13.45 33.13
N THR A 112 20.24 12.50 32.71
CA THR A 112 21.14 11.77 33.61
C THR A 112 22.26 12.67 34.13
N LEU A 113 22.89 13.43 33.23
CA LEU A 113 23.96 14.36 33.57
C LEU A 113 23.47 15.46 34.51
N ARG A 114 22.32 16.08 34.22
CA ARG A 114 21.67 17.05 35.10
C ARG A 114 21.38 16.48 36.48
N ARG A 115 20.88 15.24 36.56
CA ARG A 115 20.60 14.58 37.84
C ARG A 115 21.87 14.35 38.66
N GLU A 116 22.92 13.77 38.05
CA GLU A 116 24.15 13.45 38.79
C GLU A 116 24.97 14.71 39.14
N LEU A 117 25.06 15.71 38.24
CA LEU A 117 25.71 17.00 38.54
C LEU A 117 24.96 17.77 39.63
N LYS A 118 23.63 17.85 39.56
CA LYS A 118 22.82 18.48 40.61
C LYS A 118 23.05 17.84 41.98
N SER A 119 23.20 16.51 42.02
CA SER A 119 23.40 15.77 43.26
C SER A 119 24.81 15.92 43.87
N ASN A 120 25.85 16.09 43.04
CA ASN A 120 27.24 16.06 43.50
C ASN A 120 27.91 17.45 43.58
N ILE A 121 27.53 18.37 42.70
CA ILE A 121 28.14 19.70 42.55
C ILE A 121 27.24 20.79 43.14
N GLY A 122 25.92 20.63 43.03
CA GLY A 122 24.91 21.57 43.53
C GLY A 122 24.17 22.31 42.41
N ILE A 123 23.09 22.99 42.79
CA ILE A 123 22.24 23.77 41.87
C ILE A 123 23.01 25.05 41.45
N ASP A 124 22.87 25.44 40.18
CA ASP A 124 23.46 26.65 39.56
C ASP A 124 24.99 26.77 39.60
N LYS A 125 25.69 25.70 39.95
CA LYS A 125 27.16 25.62 39.95
C LYS A 125 27.75 24.91 38.72
N TYR A 126 26.90 24.49 37.78
CA TYR A 126 27.33 23.80 36.58
C TYR A 126 26.58 24.28 35.35
N TRP A 127 27.24 24.19 34.21
CA TRP A 127 26.65 24.30 32.89
C TRP A 127 27.16 23.14 32.04
N PHE A 128 26.33 22.63 31.13
CA PHE A 128 26.80 21.62 30.18
C PHE A 128 26.11 21.77 28.83
N ASP A 129 26.81 21.35 27.78
CA ASP A 129 26.33 21.28 26.42
C ASP A 129 26.74 19.96 25.77
N THR A 130 25.73 19.19 25.35
CA THR A 130 25.87 17.90 24.67
C THR A 130 25.73 18.02 23.15
N THR A 131 25.58 19.23 22.61
CA THR A 131 25.18 19.48 21.22
C THR A 131 26.21 20.25 20.40
N SER A 132 26.92 21.21 20.99
CA SER A 132 27.88 22.04 20.26
C SER A 132 29.00 21.23 19.58
N TYR A 133 29.41 20.11 20.18
CA TYR A 133 30.43 19.23 19.63
C TYR A 133 29.83 17.87 19.26
N LYS A 134 30.25 17.29 18.13
CA LYS A 134 29.72 16.00 17.63
C LYS A 134 30.03 14.85 18.59
N SER A 135 31.28 14.75 19.04
CA SER A 135 31.80 13.66 19.88
C SER A 135 32.14 14.05 21.31
N LEU A 136 32.08 15.34 21.68
CA LEU A 136 32.46 15.82 23.01
C LEU A 136 31.24 16.39 23.75
N ILE A 137 31.29 16.30 25.08
CA ILE A 137 30.42 17.00 26.01
C ILE A 137 31.27 18.08 26.66
N HIS A 138 30.77 19.30 26.57
CA HIS A 138 31.38 20.45 27.22
C HIS A 138 30.67 20.65 28.56
N ILE A 139 31.41 20.62 29.66
CA ILE A 139 30.88 20.83 31.01
C ILE A 139 31.71 21.89 31.72
N ASN A 140 31.05 22.92 32.27
CA ASN A 140 31.69 23.93 33.11
C ASN A 140 31.21 23.79 34.54
N ILE A 141 32.14 23.77 35.49
CA ILE A 141 31.84 23.74 36.92
C ILE A 141 32.43 24.99 37.58
N LYS A 142 31.59 25.77 38.25
CA LYS A 142 32.01 26.98 38.96
C LYS A 142 32.93 26.60 40.13
N HIS A 143 34.07 27.27 40.23
CA HIS A 143 35.04 27.03 41.29
C HIS A 143 35.80 28.32 41.63
N ASN A 144 35.70 28.77 42.89
CA ASN A 144 36.27 30.04 43.38
C ASN A 144 35.92 31.22 42.46
N ASP A 145 36.95 31.94 41.96
CA ASP A 145 36.84 33.11 41.09
C ASP A 145 36.78 32.75 39.59
N GLY A 146 36.62 31.46 39.26
CA GLY A 146 36.63 30.96 37.89
C GLY A 146 35.74 29.75 37.70
N TYR A 147 36.07 28.95 36.70
CA TYR A 147 35.45 27.66 36.46
C TYR A 147 36.43 26.66 35.86
N PHE A 148 36.15 25.39 36.11
CA PHE A 148 36.78 24.28 35.41
C PHE A 148 35.99 23.97 34.15
N GLU A 149 36.67 24.00 33.01
CA GLU A 149 36.17 23.60 31.71
C GLU A 149 36.59 22.16 31.43
N PHE A 150 35.60 21.28 31.24
CA PHE A 150 35.81 19.86 30.94
C PHE A 150 35.34 19.55 29.52
N PHE A 151 36.22 18.90 28.75
CA PHE A 151 35.89 18.31 27.45
C PHE A 151 35.95 16.80 27.54
N ILE A 152 34.77 16.17 27.54
CA ILE A 152 34.63 14.75 27.81
C ILE A 152 34.08 14.03 26.57
N PRO A 153 34.72 12.94 26.11
CA PRO A 153 34.18 12.12 25.03
C PRO A 153 32.78 11.56 25.36
N LYS A 154 31.83 11.69 24.44
CA LYS A 154 30.42 11.29 24.66
C LYS A 154 30.30 9.80 24.98
N ASP A 155 31.13 8.96 24.38
CA ASP A 155 31.22 7.53 24.62
C ASP A 155 31.52 7.17 26.08
N ARG A 156 32.08 8.09 26.89
CA ARG A 156 32.24 7.91 28.34
C ARG A 156 30.91 7.93 29.11
N VAL A 157 29.85 8.50 28.53
CA VAL A 157 28.49 8.52 29.12
C VAL A 157 27.43 7.88 28.23
N THR A 158 27.83 7.35 27.06
CA THR A 158 26.94 6.65 26.12
C THR A 158 27.49 5.26 25.82
N SER A 159 26.76 4.21 26.20
CA SER A 159 27.15 2.84 25.90
C SER A 159 26.99 2.47 24.41
N THR A 160 27.91 1.64 23.90
CA THR A 160 27.79 0.98 22.57
C THR A 160 26.51 0.12 22.46
N SER A 161 25.90 -0.25 23.59
CA SER A 161 24.64 -0.99 23.68
C SER A 161 23.48 -0.32 22.92
N ALA A 162 23.51 1.00 22.70
CA ALA A 162 22.50 1.69 21.91
C ALA A 162 22.43 1.20 20.44
N ARG A 163 23.56 0.88 19.82
CA ARG A 163 23.62 0.32 18.46
C ARG A 163 23.08 -1.10 18.41
N MET A 164 23.49 -1.94 19.38
CA MET A 164 22.95 -3.30 19.52
C MET A 164 21.44 -3.27 19.74
N PHE A 165 20.95 -2.36 20.58
CA PHE A 165 19.53 -2.20 20.85
C PHE A 165 18.74 -1.79 19.61
N ALA A 166 19.25 -0.84 18.82
CA ALA A 166 18.63 -0.47 17.54
C ALA A 166 18.49 -1.71 16.64
N LEU A 167 19.55 -2.51 16.50
CA LEU A 167 19.51 -3.76 15.73
C LEU A 167 18.46 -4.75 16.27
N TRP A 168 18.43 -4.97 17.58
CA TRP A 168 17.50 -5.87 18.27
C TRP A 168 16.03 -5.46 18.13
N ILE A 169 15.75 -4.17 17.95
CA ILE A 169 14.40 -3.67 17.68
C ILE A 169 14.09 -3.72 16.18
N THR A 170 15.01 -3.30 15.32
CA THR A 170 14.73 -3.22 13.88
C THR A 170 14.58 -4.60 13.23
N LEU A 171 15.36 -5.59 13.67
CA LEU A 171 15.40 -6.90 13.04
C LEU A 171 14.07 -7.67 13.19
N PRO A 172 13.48 -7.81 14.40
CA PRO A 172 12.18 -8.46 14.55
C PRO A 172 11.05 -7.70 13.87
N ALA A 173 11.08 -6.36 13.87
CA ALA A 173 10.07 -5.54 13.22
C ALA A 173 10.06 -5.77 11.70
N LEU A 174 11.25 -5.75 11.07
CA LEU A 174 11.40 -6.00 9.64
C LEU A 174 10.94 -7.42 9.28
N LEU A 175 11.31 -8.40 10.10
CA LEU A 175 10.91 -9.80 9.91
C LEU A 175 9.38 -9.93 9.98
N MET A 176 8.73 -9.35 10.99
CA MET A 176 7.26 -9.37 11.15
C MET A 176 6.54 -8.71 9.97
N ILE A 177 7.02 -7.55 9.52
CA ILE A 177 6.45 -6.86 8.35
C ILE A 177 6.59 -7.71 7.10
N THR A 178 7.75 -8.34 6.90
CA THR A 178 8.01 -9.20 5.73
C THR A 178 7.07 -10.41 5.72
N ILE A 179 6.93 -11.09 6.86
CA ILE A 179 5.99 -12.22 7.02
C ILE A 179 4.56 -11.76 6.74
N ALA A 180 4.13 -10.62 7.29
CA ALA A 180 2.79 -10.09 7.08
C ALA A 180 2.51 -9.81 5.59
N ILE A 181 3.47 -9.22 4.87
CA ILE A 181 3.34 -8.96 3.42
C ILE A 181 3.18 -10.27 2.64
N ILE A 182 4.04 -11.27 2.90
CA ILE A 182 4.00 -12.56 2.21
C ILE A 182 2.64 -13.26 2.46
N PHE A 183 2.22 -13.30 3.72
CA PHE A 183 0.98 -13.94 4.12
C PHE A 183 -0.25 -13.27 3.48
N LEU A 184 -0.32 -11.94 3.54
CA LEU A 184 -1.40 -11.17 2.92
C LEU A 184 -1.42 -11.30 1.39
N LYS A 185 -0.25 -11.35 0.74
CA LYS A 185 -0.17 -11.55 -0.70
C LYS A 185 -0.77 -12.91 -1.09
N ASN A 186 -0.46 -13.96 -0.32
CA ASN A 186 -0.99 -15.30 -0.57
C ASN A 186 -2.50 -15.40 -0.29
N GLN A 187 -3.02 -14.71 0.72
CA GLN A 187 -4.46 -14.75 1.03
C GLN A 187 -5.32 -13.91 0.08
N THR A 188 -4.83 -12.76 -0.36
CA THR A 188 -5.63 -11.83 -1.17
C THR A 188 -5.62 -12.15 -2.66
N ARG A 189 -4.56 -12.81 -3.15
CA ARG A 189 -4.42 -13.19 -4.56
C ARG A 189 -5.58 -14.07 -5.07
N PRO A 190 -6.03 -15.12 -4.37
CA PRO A 190 -7.17 -15.94 -4.80
C PRO A 190 -8.49 -15.16 -4.87
N ILE A 191 -8.73 -14.23 -3.93
CA ILE A 191 -9.93 -13.37 -3.93
C ILE A 191 -9.95 -12.48 -5.17
N VAL A 192 -8.81 -11.85 -5.48
CA VAL A 192 -8.67 -11.00 -6.66
C VAL A 192 -8.85 -11.81 -7.95
N ASN A 193 -8.33 -13.04 -8.00
CA ASN A 193 -8.51 -13.93 -9.15
C ASN A 193 -9.97 -14.32 -9.35
N LEU A 194 -10.70 -14.67 -8.27
CA LEU A 194 -12.12 -14.97 -8.34
C LEU A 194 -12.93 -13.76 -8.83
N ALA A 195 -12.65 -12.56 -8.30
CA ALA A 195 -13.32 -11.34 -8.72
C ALA A 195 -13.09 -11.03 -10.21
N LYS A 196 -11.87 -11.23 -10.70
CA LYS A 196 -11.55 -11.09 -12.14
C LYS A 196 -12.28 -12.11 -13.00
N ALA A 197 -12.32 -13.38 -12.59
CA ALA A 197 -13.02 -14.43 -13.31
C ALA A 197 -14.53 -14.13 -13.39
N ALA A 198 -15.14 -13.70 -12.28
CA ALA A 198 -16.54 -13.30 -12.24
C ALA A 198 -16.83 -12.07 -13.13
N GLN A 199 -15.94 -11.08 -13.14
CA GLN A 199 -16.08 -9.90 -13.99
C GLN A 199 -16.00 -10.24 -15.48
N LYS A 200 -15.04 -11.08 -15.89
CA LYS A 200 -14.92 -11.55 -17.27
C LYS A 200 -16.17 -12.32 -17.70
N PHE A 201 -16.62 -13.27 -16.89
CA PHE A 201 -17.84 -14.03 -17.16
C PHE A 201 -19.07 -13.12 -17.29
N GLY A 202 -19.21 -12.13 -16.40
CA GLY A 202 -20.30 -11.16 -16.45
C GLY A 202 -20.31 -10.26 -17.69
N ARG A 203 -19.19 -10.16 -18.42
CA ARG A 203 -19.08 -9.46 -19.71
C ARG A 203 -19.33 -10.36 -20.92
N GLY A 204 -19.59 -11.65 -20.71
CA GLY A 204 -19.67 -12.64 -21.78
C GLY A 204 -18.31 -12.98 -22.40
N GLU A 205 -17.20 -12.57 -21.77
CA GLU A 205 -15.86 -12.96 -22.20
C GLU A 205 -15.59 -14.42 -21.81
N ASP A 206 -14.81 -15.13 -22.62
CA ASP A 206 -14.36 -16.47 -22.24
C ASP A 206 -13.45 -16.37 -21.00
N VAL A 207 -13.75 -17.23 -20.04
CA VAL A 207 -13.00 -17.31 -18.80
C VAL A 207 -12.16 -18.56 -18.87
N ASP A 208 -10.86 -18.37 -19.12
CA ASP A 208 -9.83 -19.40 -18.99
C ASP A 208 -10.05 -20.23 -17.72
N GLU A 209 -9.62 -21.49 -17.74
CA GLU A 209 -9.86 -22.46 -16.66
C GLU A 209 -9.53 -21.90 -15.26
N TYR A 210 -10.56 -21.39 -14.58
CA TYR A 210 -10.42 -20.82 -13.25
C TYR A 210 -10.22 -21.95 -12.24
N ARG A 211 -9.05 -21.97 -11.60
CA ARG A 211 -8.70 -22.95 -10.57
C ARG A 211 -8.93 -22.38 -9.17
N PRO A 212 -9.93 -22.88 -8.42
CA PRO A 212 -10.18 -22.42 -7.05
C PRO A 212 -8.95 -22.68 -6.15
N SER A 213 -8.51 -21.65 -5.43
CA SER A 213 -7.32 -21.69 -4.57
C SER A 213 -7.50 -20.79 -3.35
N GLY A 214 -6.56 -20.87 -2.40
CA GLY A 214 -6.57 -20.07 -1.17
C GLY A 214 -7.22 -20.79 0.02
N ALA A 215 -7.72 -19.98 0.97
CA ALA A 215 -8.42 -20.46 2.15
C ALA A 215 -9.66 -21.30 1.78
N MET A 216 -10.12 -22.15 2.69
CA MET A 216 -11.20 -23.10 2.43
C MET A 216 -12.47 -22.40 1.93
N GLU A 217 -12.80 -21.27 2.53
CA GLU A 217 -13.98 -20.45 2.22
C GLU A 217 -13.89 -19.85 0.82
N ILE A 218 -12.71 -19.35 0.43
CA ILE A 218 -12.47 -18.76 -0.89
C ILE A 218 -12.49 -19.85 -1.96
N ARG A 219 -11.90 -21.01 -1.66
CA ARG A 219 -11.91 -22.16 -2.56
C ARG A 219 -13.33 -22.68 -2.75
N GLN A 220 -14.13 -22.75 -1.70
CA GLN A 220 -15.54 -23.14 -1.78
C GLN A 220 -16.34 -22.14 -2.63
N ALA A 221 -16.19 -20.84 -2.39
CA ALA A 221 -16.83 -19.81 -3.22
C ALA A 221 -16.41 -19.92 -4.69
N GLY A 222 -15.13 -20.21 -4.95
CA GLY A 222 -14.62 -20.45 -6.30
C GLY A 222 -15.21 -21.68 -6.98
N LEU A 223 -15.41 -22.78 -6.24
CA LEU A 223 -16.06 -23.99 -6.76
C LEU A 223 -17.54 -23.74 -7.08
N GLU A 224 -18.26 -23.06 -6.21
CA GLU A 224 -19.68 -22.73 -6.45
C GLU A 224 -19.84 -21.75 -7.61
N PHE A 225 -18.93 -20.77 -7.75
CA PHE A 225 -18.86 -19.90 -8.93
C PHE A 225 -18.66 -20.71 -10.22
N ASP A 226 -17.72 -21.65 -10.25
CA ASP A 226 -17.47 -22.48 -11.44
C ASP A 226 -18.67 -23.39 -11.77
N LYS A 227 -19.32 -23.98 -10.75
CA LYS A 227 -20.56 -24.75 -10.94
C LYS A 227 -21.67 -23.89 -11.55
N MET A 228 -21.86 -22.67 -11.04
CA MET A 228 -22.84 -21.71 -11.57
C MET A 228 -22.52 -21.34 -13.02
N ARG A 229 -21.26 -21.00 -13.32
CA ARG A 229 -20.78 -20.71 -14.68
C ARG A 229 -21.11 -21.85 -15.64
N LYS A 230 -20.73 -23.08 -15.29
CA LYS A 230 -21.01 -24.29 -16.09
C LYS A 230 -22.50 -24.52 -16.30
N ARG A 231 -23.32 -24.28 -15.28
CA ARG A 231 -24.78 -24.40 -15.38
C ARG A 231 -25.36 -23.38 -16.36
N ILE A 232 -24.95 -22.11 -16.27
CA ILE A 232 -25.41 -21.06 -17.18
C ILE A 232 -24.98 -21.37 -18.61
N MET A 233 -23.72 -21.74 -18.82
CA MET A 233 -23.20 -22.09 -20.16
C MET A 233 -23.97 -23.27 -20.77
N ARG A 234 -24.27 -24.29 -19.96
CA ARG A 234 -25.10 -25.42 -20.40
C ARG A 234 -26.50 -24.96 -20.81
N HIS A 235 -27.15 -24.08 -20.03
CA HIS A 235 -28.46 -23.55 -20.39
C HIS A 235 -28.45 -22.71 -21.66
N LEU A 236 -27.40 -21.90 -21.88
CA LEU A 236 -27.23 -21.15 -23.12
C LEU A 236 -27.04 -22.08 -24.33
N ASN A 237 -26.19 -23.10 -24.19
CA ASN A 237 -25.96 -24.09 -25.24
C ASN A 237 -27.24 -24.88 -25.57
N GLN A 238 -27.98 -25.33 -24.56
CA GLN A 238 -29.28 -26.02 -24.75
C GLN A 238 -30.29 -25.14 -25.48
N ARG A 239 -30.36 -23.84 -25.15
CA ARG A 239 -31.23 -22.90 -25.84
C ARG A 239 -30.81 -22.69 -27.30
N SER A 240 -29.51 -22.56 -27.56
CA SER A 240 -28.97 -22.46 -28.93
C SER A 240 -29.28 -23.72 -29.75
N GLU A 241 -29.09 -24.90 -29.18
CA GLU A 241 -29.35 -26.18 -29.82
C GLU A 241 -30.84 -26.35 -30.14
N MET A 242 -31.72 -26.04 -29.18
CA MET A 242 -33.17 -26.07 -29.38
C MET A 242 -33.61 -25.13 -30.51
N LEU A 243 -33.09 -23.91 -30.56
CA LEU A 243 -33.43 -22.93 -31.59
C LEU A 243 -32.95 -23.37 -32.98
N SER A 244 -31.76 -23.99 -33.05
CA SER A 244 -31.26 -24.61 -34.28
C SER A 244 -32.18 -25.76 -34.74
N GLY A 245 -32.63 -26.61 -33.81
CA GLY A 245 -33.55 -27.72 -34.09
C GLY A 245 -34.91 -27.24 -34.61
N ILE A 246 -35.54 -26.27 -33.94
CA ILE A 246 -36.82 -25.69 -34.36
C ILE A 246 -36.72 -25.10 -35.77
N SER A 247 -35.63 -24.40 -36.06
CA SER A 247 -35.44 -23.75 -37.34
C SER A 247 -35.24 -24.76 -38.48
N HIS A 248 -34.54 -25.85 -38.21
CA HIS A 248 -34.46 -26.99 -39.13
C HIS A 248 -35.85 -27.59 -39.40
N ASP A 249 -36.64 -27.78 -38.35
CA ASP A 249 -37.98 -28.37 -38.45
C ASP A 249 -38.98 -27.47 -39.17
N LEU A 250 -38.83 -26.14 -39.08
CA LEU A 250 -39.66 -25.15 -39.78
C LEU A 250 -39.31 -24.99 -41.27
N ARG A 251 -38.07 -25.25 -41.68
CA ARG A 251 -37.67 -25.18 -43.09
C ARG A 251 -38.39 -26.25 -43.93
N THR A 252 -38.65 -27.42 -43.35
CA THR A 252 -39.32 -28.54 -44.02
C THR A 252 -40.76 -28.21 -44.46
N PRO A 253 -41.68 -27.73 -43.59
CA PRO A 253 -43.03 -27.34 -43.98
C PRO A 253 -43.05 -26.09 -44.88
N LEU A 254 -42.15 -25.11 -44.69
CA LEU A 254 -42.04 -23.96 -45.60
C LEU A 254 -41.68 -24.40 -47.04
N THR A 255 -40.71 -25.29 -47.18
CA THR A 255 -40.34 -25.88 -48.48
C THR A 255 -41.52 -26.64 -49.09
N ARG A 256 -42.27 -27.40 -48.28
CA ARG A 256 -43.47 -28.11 -48.75
C ARG A 256 -44.56 -27.15 -49.22
N LEU A 257 -44.82 -26.06 -48.49
CA LEU A 257 -45.78 -25.03 -48.90
C LEU A 257 -45.36 -24.40 -50.24
N LYS A 258 -44.08 -24.11 -50.42
CA LYS A 258 -43.52 -23.59 -51.69
C LYS A 258 -43.76 -24.55 -52.87
N LEU A 259 -43.58 -25.86 -52.65
CA LEU A 259 -43.91 -26.89 -53.63
C LEU A 259 -45.42 -26.93 -53.92
N GLN A 260 -46.28 -26.84 -52.91
CA GLN A 260 -47.74 -26.82 -53.09
C GLN A 260 -48.20 -25.60 -53.89
N LEU A 261 -47.62 -24.42 -53.66
CA LEU A 261 -47.91 -23.20 -54.43
C LEU A 261 -47.62 -23.36 -55.92
N SER A 262 -46.64 -24.19 -56.31
CA SER A 262 -46.30 -24.42 -57.71
C SER A 262 -47.43 -25.10 -58.51
N PHE A 263 -48.32 -25.83 -57.82
CA PHE A 263 -49.49 -26.50 -58.40
C PHE A 263 -50.76 -25.63 -58.46
N ILE A 264 -50.75 -24.42 -57.89
CA ILE A 264 -51.87 -23.50 -57.94
C ILE A 264 -52.01 -22.92 -59.36
N LYS A 265 -53.24 -22.91 -59.88
CA LYS A 265 -53.56 -22.43 -61.24
C LYS A 265 -53.45 -20.90 -61.36
N ASP A 266 -53.84 -20.17 -60.32
CA ASP A 266 -53.69 -18.72 -60.23
C ASP A 266 -52.22 -18.36 -59.96
N LYS A 267 -51.53 -17.91 -61.00
CA LYS A 267 -50.10 -17.58 -60.96
C LYS A 267 -49.82 -16.29 -60.19
N ASP A 268 -50.73 -15.33 -60.17
CA ASP A 268 -50.55 -14.08 -59.44
C ASP A 268 -50.71 -14.28 -57.93
N LEU A 269 -51.70 -15.08 -57.53
CA LEU A 269 -51.87 -15.49 -56.12
C LEU A 269 -50.69 -16.35 -55.64
N SER A 270 -50.29 -17.35 -56.43
CA SER A 270 -49.14 -18.23 -56.12
C SER A 270 -47.84 -17.42 -55.93
N LYS A 271 -47.59 -16.43 -56.80
CA LYS A 271 -46.42 -15.56 -56.71
C LYS A 271 -46.42 -14.70 -55.44
N LYS A 272 -47.56 -14.11 -55.07
CA LYS A 272 -47.69 -13.33 -53.83
C LYS A 272 -47.43 -14.20 -52.59
N MET A 273 -48.08 -15.36 -52.50
CA MET A 273 -47.87 -16.28 -51.37
C MET A 273 -46.44 -16.84 -51.31
N SER A 274 -45.78 -17.01 -52.45
CA SER A 274 -44.37 -17.44 -52.48
C SER A 274 -43.45 -16.37 -51.90
N LEU A 275 -43.72 -15.09 -52.16
CA LEU A 275 -42.94 -13.98 -51.60
C LEU A 275 -43.09 -13.92 -50.07
N ASP A 276 -44.30 -14.13 -49.54
CA ASP A 276 -44.53 -14.18 -48.09
C ASP A 276 -43.75 -15.34 -47.43
N ILE A 277 -43.68 -16.51 -48.09
CA ILE A 277 -42.87 -17.66 -47.63
C ILE A 277 -41.38 -17.35 -47.67
N ASP A 278 -40.90 -16.69 -48.72
CA ASP A 278 -39.50 -16.26 -48.83
C ASP A 278 -39.13 -15.26 -47.73
N GLU A 279 -40.05 -14.36 -47.38
CA GLU A 279 -39.86 -13.41 -46.27
C GLU A 279 -39.82 -14.13 -44.91
N MET A 280 -40.70 -15.12 -44.69
CA MET A 280 -40.66 -15.96 -43.49
C MET A 280 -39.35 -16.75 -43.37
N GLU A 281 -38.86 -17.32 -44.47
CA GLU A 281 -37.58 -18.04 -44.50
C GLU A 281 -36.40 -17.10 -44.22
N LYS A 282 -36.43 -15.89 -44.78
CA LYS A 282 -35.43 -14.86 -44.54
C LYS A 282 -35.40 -14.43 -43.07
N MET A 283 -36.55 -14.11 -42.47
CA MET A 283 -36.65 -13.74 -41.06
C MET A 283 -36.13 -14.86 -40.14
N LEU A 284 -36.43 -16.12 -40.48
CA LEU A 284 -35.98 -17.29 -39.73
C LEU A 284 -34.46 -17.47 -39.81
N ASN A 285 -33.86 -17.27 -40.98
CA ASN A 285 -32.42 -17.32 -41.16
C ASN A 285 -31.70 -16.16 -40.42
N GLU A 286 -32.26 -14.95 -40.44
CA GLU A 286 -31.71 -13.80 -39.69
C GLU A 286 -31.75 -14.05 -38.17
N TYR A 287 -32.85 -14.59 -37.66
CA TYR A 287 -32.98 -14.95 -36.24
C TYR A 287 -32.04 -16.09 -35.83
N LEU A 288 -31.85 -17.08 -36.71
CA LEU A 288 -30.85 -18.13 -36.51
C LEU A 288 -29.43 -17.56 -36.45
N GLN A 289 -29.09 -16.67 -37.38
CA GLN A 289 -27.79 -16.03 -37.42
C GLN A 289 -27.53 -15.22 -36.14
N PHE A 290 -28.53 -14.52 -35.62
CA PHE A 290 -28.46 -13.82 -34.33
C PHE A 290 -28.27 -14.75 -33.13
N THR A 291 -28.92 -15.91 -33.11
CA THR A 291 -28.89 -16.84 -31.95
C THR A 291 -27.66 -17.76 -31.94
N SER A 292 -27.12 -18.08 -33.12
CA SER A 292 -25.92 -18.92 -33.31
C SER A 292 -24.62 -18.13 -33.23
N SER A 293 -24.67 -16.80 -33.40
CA SER A 293 -23.51 -15.93 -33.22
C SER A 293 -23.21 -15.73 -31.74
N THR A 294 -22.58 -16.75 -31.15
CA THR A 294 -21.65 -16.58 -30.01
C THR A 294 -20.34 -15.91 -30.48
N TYR A 295 -20.33 -15.31 -31.69
CA TYR A 295 -19.14 -14.74 -32.29
C TYR A 295 -18.75 -13.47 -31.54
N LEU A 296 -17.49 -13.46 -31.10
CA LEU A 296 -16.74 -12.25 -30.85
C LEU A 296 -16.74 -11.42 -32.14
N GLU A 297 -17.77 -10.61 -32.36
CA GLU A 297 -17.66 -9.52 -33.33
C GLU A 297 -16.48 -8.67 -32.87
N LYS A 298 -15.44 -8.65 -33.70
CA LYS A 298 -14.25 -7.85 -33.44
C LYS A 298 -14.67 -6.42 -33.64
N ASP A 299 -14.37 -5.59 -32.66
CA ASP A 299 -14.52 -4.15 -32.82
C ASP A 299 -13.70 -3.74 -34.04
N GLU A 300 -14.37 -3.12 -35.02
CA GLU A 300 -13.73 -2.62 -36.22
C GLU A 300 -13.99 -1.13 -36.37
N THR A 301 -13.08 -0.46 -37.07
CA THR A 301 -13.28 0.94 -37.42
C THR A 301 -13.93 1.00 -38.80
N PHE A 302 -15.14 1.53 -38.87
CA PHE A 302 -15.89 1.65 -40.11
C PHE A 302 -16.33 3.09 -40.37
N ASP A 303 -16.49 3.45 -41.64
CA ASP A 303 -17.01 4.74 -42.07
C ASP A 303 -18.55 4.70 -42.01
N ILE A 304 -19.13 5.36 -41.01
CA ILE A 304 -20.58 5.37 -40.83
C ILE A 304 -21.27 6.21 -41.92
N SER A 305 -20.57 7.19 -42.50
CA SER A 305 -21.12 8.01 -43.57
C SER A 305 -21.30 7.18 -44.84
N GLU A 306 -20.33 6.34 -45.16
CA GLU A 306 -20.41 5.39 -46.28
C GLU A 306 -21.52 4.35 -46.06
N LEU A 307 -21.63 3.80 -44.84
CA LEU A 307 -22.70 2.86 -44.50
C LEU A 307 -24.10 3.48 -44.68
N ILE A 308 -24.30 4.70 -44.16
CA ILE A 308 -25.59 5.41 -44.27
C ILE A 308 -25.90 5.74 -45.74
N GLU A 309 -24.91 6.16 -46.52
CA GLU A 309 -25.08 6.45 -47.94
C GLU A 309 -25.50 5.20 -48.73
N ASN A 310 -24.83 4.06 -48.49
CA ASN A 310 -25.19 2.76 -49.06
C ASN A 310 -26.61 2.31 -48.70
N ILE A 311 -27.07 2.57 -47.47
CA ILE A 311 -28.44 2.25 -47.05
C ILE A 311 -29.45 3.15 -47.75
N ILE A 312 -29.21 4.45 -47.82
CA ILE A 312 -30.11 5.40 -48.50
C ILE A 312 -30.25 5.03 -49.98
N ASP A 313 -29.14 4.73 -50.64
CA ASP A 313 -29.12 4.33 -52.06
C ASP A 313 -29.86 3.00 -52.27
N LYS A 314 -29.74 2.04 -51.34
CA LYS A 314 -30.48 0.75 -51.39
C LYS A 314 -32.00 0.93 -51.35
N TYR A 315 -32.52 1.88 -50.56
CA TYR A 315 -33.96 2.13 -50.46
C TYR A 315 -34.50 3.07 -51.55
N ASN A 316 -33.62 3.78 -52.27
CA ASN A 316 -33.91 4.61 -53.45
C ASN A 316 -35.23 5.43 -53.35
N ASN A 317 -35.45 6.04 -52.18
CA ASN A 317 -36.70 6.72 -51.86
C ASN A 317 -36.52 8.23 -52.00
N LYS A 318 -37.28 8.83 -52.91
CA LYS A 318 -37.24 10.27 -53.24
C LYS A 318 -37.65 11.20 -52.09
N ASN A 319 -38.28 10.67 -51.03
CA ASN A 319 -38.65 11.43 -49.84
C ASN A 319 -37.52 11.51 -48.79
N ILE A 320 -36.37 10.88 -49.03
CA ILE A 320 -35.21 10.94 -48.13
C ILE A 320 -34.28 12.08 -48.56
N SER A 321 -34.16 13.11 -47.73
CA SER A 321 -33.19 14.20 -47.89
C SER A 321 -31.89 13.84 -47.16
N LYS A 322 -30.74 13.84 -47.85
CA LYS A 322 -29.42 13.54 -47.25
C LYS A 322 -28.57 14.80 -47.04
N LYS A 323 -28.06 14.98 -45.82
CA LYS A 323 -27.01 15.93 -45.48
C LYS A 323 -26.01 15.24 -44.56
N LEU A 324 -25.07 14.51 -45.17
CA LEU A 324 -24.07 13.70 -44.47
C LEU A 324 -22.73 14.45 -44.45
N ILE A 325 -22.02 14.33 -43.33
CA ILE A 325 -20.62 14.77 -43.23
C ILE A 325 -19.78 13.60 -43.76
N PRO A 326 -18.90 13.79 -44.75
CA PRO A 326 -18.13 12.68 -45.32
C PRO A 326 -17.05 12.18 -44.35
N ARG A 327 -16.72 10.87 -44.42
CA ARG A 327 -15.60 10.22 -43.71
C ARG A 327 -15.70 10.29 -42.19
N VAL A 328 -16.86 9.95 -41.63
CA VAL A 328 -17.05 9.87 -40.17
C VAL A 328 -16.76 8.44 -39.73
N TYR A 329 -15.64 8.25 -39.05
CA TYR A 329 -15.23 6.94 -38.55
C TYR A 329 -15.72 6.71 -37.12
N ILE A 330 -16.30 5.54 -36.88
CA ILE A 330 -16.65 5.06 -35.54
C ILE A 330 -15.86 3.78 -35.28
N SER A 331 -15.32 3.67 -34.07
CA SER A 331 -14.68 2.45 -33.57
C SER A 331 -15.63 1.82 -32.56
N GLY A 332 -16.13 0.63 -32.88
CA GLY A 332 -17.15 -0.01 -32.06
C GLY A 332 -17.73 -1.25 -32.72
N ARG A 333 -18.91 -1.63 -32.26
CA ARG A 333 -19.75 -2.69 -32.81
C ARG A 333 -20.98 -2.09 -33.45
#